data_AF-A0A938T2R3-F1
#
_entry.id   AF-A0A938T2R3-F1
#
_cell.length_a   1.000
_cell.length_b   1.000
_cell.length_c   1.000
_cell.angle_alpha   90.00
_cell.angle_beta   90.00
_cell.angle_gamma   90.00
#
_symmetry.space_group_name_H-M   'P 1'
#
loop_
_entity.id
_entity.type
_entity.pdbx_description
1 polymer ?
#
loop_
_entity_poly.entity_id
_entity_poly.type
_entity_poly.pdbx_seq_one_letter_code
_entity_poly.pdbx_strand_id
1 'polypeptide(L)' 'CPMDILPATISQAVENGRFDWAEQLNVLACIECGSCSYICPSHRPLNQHFKRAKAEIMAARRKQQKK' A
#
# COMPACT_ATOMS: atom_id res chain seq x y z
N CYS A 1 3.23 6.16 10.83
CA CYS A 1 3.34 7.12 9.72
C CYS A 1 2.57 8.37 10.17
N PRO A 2 3.05 9.61 10.00
CA PRO A 2 2.33 10.82 10.44
C PRO A 2 0.95 11.00 9.78
N MET A 3 0.65 10.20 8.76
CA MET A 3 -0.60 10.20 8.00
C MET A 3 -1.62 9.15 8.50
N ASP A 4 -1.46 8.66 9.73
CA ASP A 4 -2.32 7.65 10.37
C ASP A 4 -2.51 6.35 9.56
N ILE A 5 -1.45 5.96 8.85
CA ILE A 5 -1.46 4.77 8.01
C ILE A 5 -0.77 3.62 8.76
N LEU A 6 -1.35 2.42 8.72
CA LEU A 6 -0.75 1.18 9.24
C LEU A 6 0.10 0.48 8.17
N PRO A 7 1.43 0.67 8.15
CA PRO A 7 2.28 0.18 7.07
C PRO A 7 2.38 -1.35 7.09
N ALA A 8 2.40 -1.93 8.29
CA ALA A 8 2.49 -3.37 8.50
C ALA A 8 1.26 -4.10 7.94
N THR A 9 0.05 -3.62 8.29
CA THR A 9 -1.22 -4.22 7.84
C THR A 9 -1.38 -4.12 6.33
N ILE A 10 -1.02 -2.98 5.74
CA ILE A 10 -1.08 -2.83 4.28
C ILE A 10 -0.07 -3.75 3.59
N SER A 11 1.15 -3.91 4.11
CA SER A 11 2.11 -4.88 3.56
C SER A 11 1.52 -6.29 3.55
N GLN A 12 0.90 -6.70 4.66
CA GLN A 12 0.25 -7.99 4.75
C GLN A 12 -0.92 -8.11 3.78
N ALA A 13 -1.73 -7.05 3.61
CA ALA A 13 -2.80 -7.04 2.62
C ALA A 13 -2.25 -7.20 1.18
N VAL A 14 -1.14 -6.54 0.84
CA VAL A 14 -0.48 -6.65 -0.46
C VAL A 14 0.14 -8.03 -0.68
N GLU A 15 0.76 -8.61 0.34
CA GLU A 15 1.29 -9.99 0.33
C GLU A 15 0.17 -11.00 0.08
N ASN A 16 -1.02 -10.78 0.67
CA ASN A 16 -2.21 -11.62 0.47
C ASN A 16 -3.01 -11.27 -0.81
N GLY A 17 -2.55 -10.32 -1.64
CA GLY A 17 -3.28 -9.89 -2.84
C GLY A 17 -4.60 -9.15 -2.56
N ARG A 18 -4.82 -8.70 -1.32
CA ARG A 18 -6.01 -8.00 -0.84
C ARG A 18 -5.86 -6.49 -1.04
N PHE A 19 -5.86 -6.04 -2.30
CA PHE A 19 -5.72 -4.62 -2.64
C PHE A 19 -6.90 -3.75 -2.21
N ASP A 20 -8.10 -4.33 -2.14
CA ASP A 20 -9.31 -3.68 -1.61
C ASP A 20 -9.11 -3.23 -0.14
N TRP A 21 -8.51 -4.11 0.67
CA TRP A 21 -8.23 -3.80 2.06
C TRP A 21 -7.12 -2.75 2.21
N ALA A 22 -6.12 -2.80 1.32
CA ALA A 22 -5.10 -1.75 1.26
C ALA A 22 -5.72 -0.38 0.91
N GLU A 23 -6.74 -0.34 0.05
CA GLU A 23 -7.50 0.88 -0.26
C GLU A 23 -8.24 1.42 0.97
N GLN A 24 -8.94 0.55 1.72
CA GLN A 24 -9.63 0.90 2.97
C GLN A 24 -8.67 1.45 4.04
N LEU A 25 -7.44 0.92 4.08
CA LEU A 25 -6.37 1.38 4.97
C LEU A 25 -5.69 2.67 4.48
N ASN A 26 -6.29 3.35 3.50
CA ASN A 26 -5.85 4.63 2.97
C ASN A 26 -4.42 4.58 2.39
N VAL A 27 -4.02 3.46 1.76
CA VAL A 27 -2.69 3.32 1.13
C VAL A 27 -2.41 4.41 0.07
N LEU A 28 -3.45 4.97 -0.52
CA LEU A 28 -3.37 6.07 -1.49
C LEU A 28 -2.79 7.35 -0.87
N ALA A 29 -2.98 7.56 0.43
CA ALA A 29 -2.39 8.68 1.14
C ALA A 29 -0.86 8.54 1.25
N CYS A 30 -0.31 7.33 1.27
CA CYS A 30 1.13 7.13 1.43
C CYS A 30 1.93 7.93 0.39
N ILE A 31 2.81 8.84 0.81
CA ILE A 31 3.65 9.66 -0.09
C ILE A 31 4.97 9.00 -0.50
N GLU A 32 5.10 7.69 -0.27
CA GLU A 32 6.30 6.92 -0.65
C GLU A 32 7.60 7.47 -0.03
N CYS A 33 7.51 8.07 1.17
CA CYS A 33 8.64 8.69 1.88
C CYS A 33 9.74 7.70 2.33
N GLY A 34 9.53 6.39 2.20
CA GLY A 34 10.53 5.35 2.51
C GLY A 34 10.85 5.17 4.00
N SER A 35 10.42 6.07 4.89
CA SER A 35 10.70 6.02 6.34
C SER A 35 10.31 4.69 6.98
N CYS A 36 9.19 4.11 6.58
CA CYS A 36 8.72 2.81 7.03
C CYS A 36 9.64 1.65 6.64
N SER A 37 10.22 1.67 5.44
CA SER A 37 11.16 0.64 4.98
C SER A 37 12.50 0.72 5.69
N TYR A 38 12.90 1.94 6.08
CA TYR A 38 14.15 2.20 6.78
C TYR A 38 14.07 1.85 8.27
N ILE A 39 12.97 2.18 8.94
CA ILE A 39 12.79 1.90 10.38
C ILE A 39 12.42 0.44 10.67
N CYS A 40 12.02 -0.33 9.66
CA CYS A 40 11.54 -1.69 9.88
C CYS A 40 12.71 -2.60 10.31
N PRO A 41 12.68 -3.18 11.53
CA PRO A 41 13.76 -4.05 12.02
C PRO A 41 13.89 -5.35 11.20
N SER A 42 12.84 -5.75 10.47
CA SER A 42 12.85 -6.91 9.58
C SER A 42 13.31 -6.59 8.15
N HIS A 43 13.74 -5.35 7.88
CA HIS A 43 14.17 -4.90 6.54
C HIS A 43 13.15 -5.20 5.43
N ARG A 44 11.85 -5.24 5.77
CA ARG A 44 10.79 -5.49 4.80
C ARG A 44 10.69 -4.31 3.83
N PRO A 45 10.60 -4.55 2.52
CA PRO A 45 10.49 -3.49 1.51
C PRO A 45 9.06 -2.92 1.45
N LEU A 46 8.62 -2.29 2.54
CA LEU A 46 7.26 -1.73 2.69
C LEU A 46 6.94 -0.72 1.59
N ASN A 47 7.92 0.09 1.17
CA ASN A 47 7.73 1.06 0.10
C ASN A 47 7.40 0.38 -1.25
N GLN A 48 8.06 -0.74 -1.56
CA GLN A 48 7.78 -1.54 -2.76
C GLN A 48 6.34 -2.05 -2.75
N HIS A 49 5.87 -2.51 -1.58
CA HIS A 49 4.50 -2.98 -1.40
C HIS A 49 3.48 -1.86 -1.59
N PHE A 50 3.71 -0.65 -1.07
CA PHE A 50 2.81 0.49 -1.29
C PHE A 50 2.75 0.92 -2.74
N LYS A 51 3.89 0.98 -3.42
CA LYS A 51 3.94 1.32 -4.84
C LYS A 51 3.16 0.32 -5.69
N ARG A 52 3.32 -0.97 -5.40
CA ARG A 52 2.54 -2.04 -6.03
C ARG A 52 1.04 -1.91 -5.72
N ALA A 53 0.67 -1.68 -4.46
CA ALA A 53 -0.71 -1.51 -4.04
C ALA A 53 -1.40 -0.38 -4.79
N LYS A 54 -0.76 0.81 -4.85
CA LYS A 54 -1.28 1.96 -5.59
C LYS A 54 -1.48 1.64 -7.07
N ALA A 55 -0.51 0.99 -7.71
CA ALA A 55 -0.59 0.62 -9.12
C ALA A 55 -1.77 -0.34 -9.39
N GLU A 56 -1.92 -1.37 -8.55
CA GLU A 56 -3.02 -2.34 -8.66
C GLU A 56 -4.38 -1.70 -8.41
N ILE A 57 -4.51 -0.85 -7.39
CA ILE A 57 -5.75 -0.11 -7.10
C ILE A 57 -6.12 0.80 -8.28
N MET A 58 -5.16 1.55 -8.83
CA MET A 58 -5.41 2.39 -10.00
C MET A 58 -5.80 1.57 -11.23
N ALA A 59 -5.17 0.42 -11.45
CA ALA A 59 -5.53 -0.50 -12.53
C ALA A 59 -6.94 -1.07 -12.34
N ALA A 60 -7.31 -1.45 -11.11
CA ALA A 60 -8.64 -1.92 -10.76
C ALA A 60 -9.71 -0.85 -10.98
N ARG A 61 -9.47 0.39 -10.54
CA ARG A 61 -10.35 1.54 -10.78
C ARG A 61 -10.55 1.82 -12.27
N ARG A 62 -9.47 1.78 -13.06
CA ARG A 62 -9.56 1.94 -14.53
C ARG A 62 -10.39 0.84 -15.19
N LYS A 63 -10.30 -0.41 -14.72
CA LYS A 63 -11.16 -1.50 -15.22
C LYS A 63 -12.62 -1.29 -14.87
N GLN A 64 -12.92 -0.81 -13.66
CA GLN A 64 -14.29 -0.52 -13.22
C GLN A 64 -14.92 0.65 -14.00
N GLN A 65 -14.14 1.69 -14.34
CA GLN A 65 -14.62 2.85 -15.07
C GLN A 65 -14.92 2.58 -16.55
N LYS A 66 -14.52 1.42 -17.09
CA LYS A 66 -14.71 1.06 -18.49
C LYS A 66 -15.94 0.16 -18.74
N LYS A 67 -16.80 -0.01 -17.74
CA LYS A 67 -18.04 -0.78 -17.81
C LYS A 67 -19.24 0.15 -17.84
#